data_AF-A0A3L9XX73-F1
#
_entry.id   AF-A0A3L9XX73-F1
#
_cell.length_a   1.000
_cell.length_b   1.000
_cell.length_c   1.000
_cell.angle_alpha   90.00
_cell.angle_beta   90.00
_cell.angle_gamma   90.00
#
_symmetry.space_group_name_H-M   'P 1'
#
loop_
_entity.id
_entity.type
_entity.pdbx_description
1 polymer ?
#
loop_
_entity_poly.entity_id
_entity_poly.type
_entity_poly.pdbx_seq_one_letter_code
_entity_poly.pdbx_strand_id
1 'polypeptide(L)'
;MPDALSGVLALDGLVWILGVTALAGVIYGFAGFGSALIFMPLATIWLEPAFAIAAFSLSAVVSLFTVVPRAWGVADKPATFTMIGAAFLSAPLGIYLLRVLDVDLIRTAVAGTVLGTLAALMAGWRYATRPGFAARAGVGAATGILGGLTGLMGPIVILFNLGAGNRADVMRANTLLFLTIITILVLPQMAFQGMLSVSALWLGVLMMPVYAIGTRCGQALFDPAYDVLYRRVAYGIIALAGVMGLPVWQ
;
A
#
# COMPACT_ATOMS: atom_id res chain seq x y z
N MET A 1 -11.11 26.38 -7.28
CA MET A 1 -10.37 25.21 -7.83
C MET A 1 -8.87 25.47 -7.99
N PRO A 2 -8.42 26.66 -8.47
CA PRO A 2 -7.01 27.04 -8.43
C PRO A 2 -6.43 27.05 -7.00
N ASP A 3 -7.25 27.39 -6.01
CA ASP A 3 -6.84 27.56 -4.59
C ASP A 3 -6.46 26.24 -3.92
N ALA A 4 -7.09 25.12 -4.32
CA ALA A 4 -6.76 23.80 -3.79
C ALA A 4 -5.42 23.31 -4.35
N LEU A 5 -5.13 23.60 -5.63
CA LEU A 5 -3.87 23.26 -6.28
C LEU A 5 -2.73 24.12 -5.74
N SER A 6 -2.94 25.43 -5.56
CA SER A 6 -1.94 26.31 -4.94
C SER A 6 -1.65 25.90 -3.50
N GLY A 7 -2.66 25.47 -2.73
CA GLY A 7 -2.48 24.91 -1.40
C GLY A 7 -1.62 23.65 -1.38
N VAL A 8 -1.77 22.74 -2.36
CA VAL A 8 -0.92 21.56 -2.50
C VAL A 8 0.51 21.95 -2.89
N LEU A 9 0.67 22.91 -3.81
CA LEU A 9 1.98 23.40 -4.23
C LEU A 9 2.73 24.16 -3.12
N ALA A 10 1.99 24.71 -2.15
CA ALA A 10 2.54 25.42 -0.99
C ALA A 10 2.82 24.51 0.22
N LEU A 11 2.63 23.19 0.11
CA LEU A 11 2.99 22.27 1.20
C LEU A 11 4.50 22.29 1.43
N ASP A 12 4.94 22.67 2.63
CA ASP A 12 6.36 22.72 3.01
C ASP A 12 7.09 21.38 2.79
N GLY A 13 6.36 20.27 2.92
CA GLY A 13 6.87 18.91 2.71
C GLY A 13 6.74 18.36 1.28
N LEU A 14 6.28 19.14 0.29
CA LEU A 14 5.90 18.60 -1.02
C LEU A 14 7.05 17.86 -1.73
N VAL A 15 8.25 18.46 -1.74
CA VAL A 15 9.43 17.84 -2.37
C VAL A 15 9.76 16.51 -1.71
N TRP A 16 9.66 16.43 -0.38
CA TRP A 16 9.85 15.19 0.37
C TRP A 16 8.77 14.16 0.05
N ILE A 17 7.50 14.55 -0.02
CA ILE A 17 6.39 13.68 -0.39
C ILE A 17 6.60 13.10 -1.79
N LEU A 18 6.97 13.92 -2.77
CA LEU A 18 7.27 13.45 -4.13
C LEU A 18 8.50 12.54 -4.17
N GLY A 19 9.55 12.86 -3.40
CA GLY A 19 10.74 12.01 -3.26
C GLY A 19 10.42 10.63 -2.67
N VAL A 20 9.62 10.59 -1.59
CA VAL A 20 9.12 9.36 -0.98
C VAL A 20 8.21 8.59 -1.94
N THR A 21 7.38 9.29 -2.72
CA THR A 21 6.54 8.67 -3.75
C THR A 21 7.37 7.99 -4.83
N ALA A 22 8.44 8.66 -5.30
CA ALA A 22 9.37 8.10 -6.27
C ALA A 22 10.06 6.85 -5.71
N LEU A 23 10.56 6.92 -4.47
CA LEU A 23 11.19 5.81 -3.77
C LEU A 23 10.23 4.63 -3.62
N ALA A 24 9.01 4.88 -3.15
CA ALA A 24 7.96 3.87 -3.01
C ALA A 24 7.64 3.22 -4.36
N GLY A 25 7.57 4.00 -5.44
CA GLY A 25 7.39 3.51 -6.81
C GLY A 25 8.54 2.61 -7.26
N VAL A 26 9.80 3.02 -7.08
CA VAL A 26 10.99 2.22 -7.45
C VAL A 26 10.99 0.88 -6.73
N ILE A 27 10.77 0.89 -5.41
CA ILE A 27 10.73 -0.33 -4.60
C ILE A 27 9.59 -1.25 -5.07
N TYR A 28 8.40 -0.69 -5.31
CA TYR A 28 7.28 -1.46 -5.84
C TYR A 28 7.55 -2.02 -7.24
N GLY A 29 8.25 -1.28 -8.10
CA GLY A 29 8.60 -1.70 -9.44
C GLY A 29 9.38 -3.01 -9.49
N PHE A 30 10.40 -3.16 -8.63
CA PHE A 30 11.19 -4.39 -8.60
C PHE A 30 10.61 -5.44 -7.62
N ALA A 31 10.21 -5.04 -6.41
CA ALA A 31 9.78 -5.97 -5.36
C ALA A 31 8.32 -6.43 -5.54
N GLY A 32 7.48 -5.63 -6.19
CA GLY A 32 6.04 -5.88 -6.34
C GLY A 32 5.22 -5.63 -5.07
N PHE A 33 5.85 -5.12 -4.00
CA PHE A 33 5.20 -4.77 -2.73
C PHE A 33 6.00 -3.66 -2.02
N GLY A 34 5.46 -3.17 -0.90
CA GLY A 34 6.21 -2.32 0.02
C GLY A 34 6.16 -0.82 -0.26
N SER A 35 5.52 -0.38 -1.34
CA SER A 35 5.31 1.06 -1.58
C SER A 35 4.58 1.74 -0.43
N ALA A 36 3.45 1.18 0.01
CA ALA A 36 2.70 1.73 1.15
C ALA A 36 3.48 1.62 2.47
N LEU A 37 4.28 0.56 2.65
CA LEU A 37 5.12 0.36 3.85
C LEU A 37 6.22 1.43 4.00
N ILE A 38 6.60 2.06 2.89
CA ILE A 38 7.58 3.16 2.86
C ILE A 38 6.86 4.50 2.88
N PHE A 39 5.85 4.65 2.01
CA PHE A 39 5.14 5.90 1.83
C PHE A 39 4.40 6.33 3.10
N MET A 40 3.57 5.46 3.68
CA MET A 40 2.71 5.84 4.81
C MET A 40 3.48 6.40 6.01
N PRO A 41 4.48 5.72 6.60
CA PRO A 41 5.16 6.23 7.78
C PRO A 41 5.95 7.52 7.53
N LEU A 42 6.44 7.75 6.30
CA LEU A 42 7.18 8.97 5.95
C LEU A 42 6.26 10.13 5.56
N ALA A 43 5.17 9.84 4.84
CA ALA A 43 4.21 10.85 4.43
C ALA A 43 3.40 11.38 5.62
N THR A 44 3.09 10.54 6.62
CA THR A 44 2.33 10.95 7.81
C THR A 44 3.09 11.88 8.75
N ILE A 45 4.38 12.13 8.49
CA ILE A 45 5.18 13.18 9.15
C ILE A 45 4.67 14.56 8.74
N TRP A 46 4.32 14.73 7.46
CA TRP A 46 3.93 16.01 6.86
C TRP A 46 2.43 16.14 6.62
N LEU A 47 1.76 15.00 6.44
CA LEU A 47 0.35 14.92 6.07
C LEU A 47 -0.46 14.25 7.16
N GLU A 48 -1.72 14.65 7.28
CA GLU A 48 -2.68 13.85 8.04
C GLU A 48 -2.86 12.46 7.40
N PRO A 49 -3.04 11.39 8.18
CA PRO A 49 -3.14 10.03 7.66
C PRO A 49 -4.22 9.85 6.60
N ALA A 50 -5.42 10.40 6.81
CA ALA A 50 -6.50 10.33 5.82
C ALA A 50 -6.12 10.99 4.49
N PHE A 51 -5.47 12.14 4.54
CA PHE A 51 -5.01 12.87 3.35
C PHE A 51 -3.93 12.08 2.59
N ALA A 52 -2.97 11.49 3.31
CA ALA A 52 -1.92 10.65 2.74
C ALA A 52 -2.48 9.39 2.08
N ILE A 53 -3.42 8.68 2.74
CA ILE A 53 -4.06 7.47 2.20
C ILE A 53 -4.79 7.79 0.89
N ALA A 54 -5.58 8.86 0.88
CA ALA A 54 -6.34 9.27 -0.29
C ALA A 54 -5.43 9.63 -1.48
N ALA A 55 -4.43 10.49 -1.26
CA ALA A 55 -3.49 10.92 -2.30
C ALA A 55 -2.68 9.73 -2.86
N PHE A 56 -2.18 8.86 -1.98
CA PHE A 56 -1.43 7.68 -2.39
C PHE A 56 -2.30 6.69 -3.17
N SER A 57 -3.52 6.42 -2.68
CA SER A 57 -4.46 5.50 -3.35
C SER A 57 -4.81 5.99 -4.75
N LEU A 58 -4.98 7.31 -4.94
CA LEU A 58 -5.20 7.90 -6.25
C LEU A 58 -3.96 7.78 -7.15
N SER A 59 -2.76 8.05 -6.62
CA SER A 59 -1.52 7.89 -7.40
C SER A 59 -1.31 6.44 -7.87
N ALA A 60 -1.75 5.47 -7.06
CA ALA A 60 -1.63 4.05 -7.35
C ALA A 60 -2.59 3.57 -8.45
N VAL A 61 -3.59 4.38 -8.86
CA VAL A 61 -4.50 4.07 -9.99
C VAL A 61 -3.71 3.77 -11.27
N VAL A 62 -2.54 4.38 -11.47
CA VAL A 62 -1.69 4.08 -12.63
C VAL A 62 -1.32 2.59 -12.72
N SER A 63 -1.24 1.91 -11.57
CA SER A 63 -0.95 0.47 -11.49
C SER A 63 -2.06 -0.38 -12.13
N LEU A 64 -3.29 0.13 -12.22
CA LEU A 64 -4.40 -0.53 -12.92
C LEU A 64 -4.04 -0.76 -14.39
N PHE A 65 -3.40 0.21 -15.03
CA PHE A 65 -3.07 0.12 -16.45
C PHE A 65 -1.76 -0.62 -16.70
N THR A 66 -0.82 -0.58 -15.75
CA THR A 66 0.50 -1.20 -15.95
C THR A 66 0.57 -2.65 -15.47
N VAL A 67 -0.20 -3.02 -14.44
CA VAL A 67 -0.06 -4.31 -13.74
C VAL A 67 -1.22 -5.26 -14.02
N VAL A 68 -2.46 -4.76 -13.95
CA VAL A 68 -3.66 -5.62 -14.02
C VAL A 68 -3.79 -6.39 -15.34
N PRO A 69 -3.52 -5.83 -16.54
CA PRO A 69 -3.64 -6.57 -17.79
C PRO A 69 -2.79 -7.84 -17.83
N ARG A 70 -1.57 -7.78 -17.28
CA ARG A 70 -0.65 -8.93 -17.20
C ARG A 70 -1.09 -9.91 -16.11
N ALA A 71 -1.46 -9.40 -14.94
CA ALA A 71 -1.87 -10.24 -13.80
C ALA A 71 -3.19 -10.99 -14.08
N TRP A 72 -4.13 -10.39 -14.82
CA TRP A 72 -5.45 -10.95 -15.07
C TRP A 72 -5.44 -12.30 -15.80
N GLY A 73 -4.46 -12.50 -16.69
CA GLY A 73 -4.31 -13.74 -17.46
C GLY A 73 -3.76 -14.90 -16.62
N VAL A 74 -3.09 -14.62 -15.51
CA VAL A 74 -2.32 -15.61 -14.73
C VAL A 74 -2.93 -15.84 -13.33
N ALA A 75 -3.65 -14.87 -12.80
CA ALA A 75 -4.18 -14.90 -11.44
C ALA A 75 -5.26 -15.99 -11.24
N ASP A 76 -5.27 -16.57 -10.04
CA ASP A 76 -6.38 -17.34 -9.49
C ASP A 76 -7.49 -16.36 -9.08
N LYS A 77 -8.41 -16.11 -10.01
CA LYS A 77 -9.50 -15.14 -9.86
C LYS A 77 -10.42 -15.50 -8.70
N PRO A 78 -10.94 -16.74 -8.56
CA PRO A 78 -11.79 -17.08 -7.42
C PRO A 78 -11.13 -16.80 -6.06
N ALA A 79 -9.85 -17.16 -5.90
CA ALA A 79 -9.12 -16.88 -4.67
C ALA A 79 -8.99 -15.37 -4.41
N THR A 80 -8.57 -14.63 -5.43
CA THR A 80 -8.28 -13.20 -5.32
C THR A 80 -9.55 -12.39 -5.07
N PHE A 81 -10.64 -12.68 -5.80
CA PHE A 81 -11.92 -11.98 -5.63
C PHE A 81 -12.63 -12.29 -4.31
N THR A 82 -12.45 -13.49 -3.76
CA THR A 82 -12.93 -13.79 -2.40
C THR A 82 -12.30 -12.83 -1.38
N MET A 83 -10.99 -12.61 -1.49
CA MET A 83 -10.27 -11.71 -0.61
C MET A 83 -10.65 -10.25 -0.86
N ILE A 84 -10.74 -9.83 -2.12
CA ILE A 84 -11.16 -8.46 -2.48
C ILE A 84 -12.55 -8.17 -1.93
N GLY A 85 -13.51 -9.10 -2.08
CA GLY A 85 -14.86 -8.94 -1.55
C GLY A 85 -14.88 -8.79 -0.03
N ALA A 86 -14.17 -9.66 0.69
CA ALA A 86 -14.06 -9.56 2.15
C ALA A 86 -13.35 -8.26 2.61
N ALA A 87 -12.29 -7.86 1.90
CA ALA A 87 -11.58 -6.61 2.18
C ALA A 87 -12.47 -5.40 1.90
N PHE A 88 -13.21 -5.39 0.80
CA PHE A 88 -14.12 -4.31 0.44
C PHE A 88 -15.25 -4.15 1.45
N LEU A 89 -15.83 -5.25 1.94
CA LEU A 89 -16.91 -5.21 2.93
C LEU A 89 -16.45 -4.76 4.32
N SER A 90 -15.16 -4.95 4.63
CA SER A 90 -14.58 -4.65 5.94
C SER A 90 -13.79 -3.33 5.97
N ALA A 91 -13.34 -2.83 4.82
CA ALA A 91 -12.66 -1.54 4.69
C ALA A 91 -13.44 -0.34 5.28
N PRO A 92 -14.77 -0.24 5.16
CA PRO A 92 -15.54 0.82 5.79
C PRO A 92 -15.33 0.91 7.29
N LEU A 93 -15.15 -0.23 7.97
CA LEU A 93 -14.84 -0.27 9.40
C LEU A 93 -13.46 0.31 9.70
N GLY A 94 -12.45 -0.04 8.90
CA GLY A 94 -11.11 0.54 9.01
C GLY A 94 -11.10 2.05 8.78
N ILE A 95 -11.81 2.52 7.75
CA ILE A 95 -11.95 3.95 7.43
C ILE A 95 -12.75 4.69 8.52
N TYR A 96 -13.76 4.04 9.11
CA TYR A 96 -14.47 4.60 10.24
C TYR A 96 -13.54 4.79 11.45
N LEU A 97 -12.70 3.78 11.76
CA LEU A 97 -11.68 3.88 12.81
C LEU A 97 -10.67 4.99 12.50
N LEU A 98 -10.22 5.12 11.25
CA LEU A 98 -9.36 6.22 10.81
C LEU A 98 -9.97 7.60 11.07
N ARG A 99 -11.31 7.72 11.03
CA ARG A 99 -12.01 8.99 11.27
C ARG A 99 -12.17 9.33 12.75
N VAL A 100 -12.33 8.33 13.62
CA VAL A 100 -12.68 8.54 15.04
C VAL A 100 -11.50 8.42 15.99
N LEU A 101 -10.42 7.75 15.56
CA LEU A 101 -9.21 7.59 16.37
C LEU A 101 -8.30 8.82 16.26
N ASP A 102 -7.53 9.05 17.32
CA ASP A 102 -6.52 10.09 17.35
C ASP A 102 -5.42 9.85 16.31
N VAL A 103 -4.91 10.94 15.74
CA VAL A 103 -3.88 10.91 14.70
C VAL A 103 -2.63 10.16 15.18
N ASP A 104 -2.25 10.33 16.45
CA ASP A 104 -1.07 9.67 17.02
C ASP A 104 -1.26 8.16 17.19
N LEU A 105 -2.48 7.72 17.49
CA LEU A 105 -2.82 6.29 17.51
C LEU A 105 -2.72 5.69 16.11
N ILE A 106 -3.19 6.41 15.09
CA ILE A 106 -3.08 5.97 13.69
C ILE A 106 -1.62 5.90 13.25
N ARG A 107 -0.81 6.92 13.56
CA ARG A 107 0.64 6.93 13.29
C ARG A 107 1.35 5.75 13.97
N THR A 108 1.02 5.50 15.23
CA THR A 108 1.52 4.32 15.98
C THR A 108 1.10 3.02 15.32
N ALA A 109 -0.16 2.90 14.89
CA ALA A 109 -0.66 1.71 14.20
C ALA A 109 0.03 1.48 12.86
N VAL A 110 0.29 2.54 12.08
CA VAL A 110 1.07 2.50 10.83
C VAL A 110 2.49 1.99 11.13
N ALA A 111 3.22 2.64 12.02
CA ALA A 111 4.59 2.28 12.36
C ALA A 111 4.69 0.85 12.93
N GLY A 112 3.81 0.49 13.86
CA GLY A 112 3.73 -0.84 14.45
C GLY A 112 3.42 -1.92 13.41
N THR A 113 2.52 -1.64 12.46
CA THR A 113 2.23 -2.55 11.35
C THR A 113 3.44 -2.72 10.43
N VAL A 114 4.13 -1.63 10.08
CA VAL A 114 5.32 -1.64 9.24
C VAL A 114 6.42 -2.49 9.88
N LEU A 115 6.75 -2.20 11.15
CA LEU A 115 7.80 -2.90 11.89
C LEU A 115 7.43 -4.35 12.18
N GLY A 116 6.18 -4.63 12.55
CA GLY A 116 5.69 -5.99 12.76
C GLY A 116 5.74 -6.83 11.48
N THR A 117 5.34 -6.24 10.35
CA THR A 117 5.46 -6.90 9.04
C THR A 117 6.92 -7.19 8.69
N LEU A 118 7.80 -6.20 8.89
CA LEU A 118 9.22 -6.36 8.63
C LEU A 118 9.84 -7.46 9.50
N ALA A 119 9.53 -7.48 10.81
CA ALA A 119 10.00 -8.51 11.73
C ALA A 119 9.55 -9.91 11.28
N ALA A 120 8.28 -10.06 10.90
CA ALA A 120 7.75 -11.32 10.39
C ALA A 120 8.43 -11.76 9.07
N LEU A 121 8.70 -10.82 8.16
CA LEU A 121 9.44 -11.09 6.91
C LEU A 121 10.90 -11.51 7.18
N MET A 122 11.59 -10.85 8.12
CA MET A 122 12.96 -11.19 8.52
C MET A 122 13.04 -12.54 9.22
N ALA A 123 12.03 -12.90 10.01
CA ALA A 123 11.89 -14.23 10.61
C ALA A 123 11.59 -15.33 9.58
N GLY A 124 11.37 -14.97 8.31
CA GLY A 124 10.99 -15.91 7.25
C GLY A 124 9.58 -16.46 7.42
N TRP A 125 8.73 -15.82 8.22
CA TRP A 125 7.37 -16.28 8.45
C TRP A 125 6.56 -16.21 7.16
N ARG A 126 6.05 -17.36 6.75
CA ARG A 126 5.21 -17.50 5.56
C ARG A 126 4.13 -18.52 5.84
N TYR A 127 2.90 -18.18 5.51
CA TYR A 127 1.82 -19.16 5.51
C TYR A 127 2.08 -20.22 4.43
N ALA A 128 2.27 -21.47 4.85
CA ALA A 128 2.76 -22.54 3.99
C ALA A 128 1.65 -23.35 3.30
N THR A 129 0.43 -23.32 3.83
CA THR A 129 -0.66 -24.20 3.37
C THR A 129 -1.60 -23.48 2.41
N ARG A 130 -2.23 -24.23 1.50
CA ARG A 130 -3.27 -23.70 0.60
C ARG A 130 -4.46 -23.23 1.45
N PRO A 131 -4.74 -21.93 1.53
CA PRO A 131 -5.79 -21.46 2.40
C PRO A 131 -7.16 -21.77 1.81
N GLY A 132 -8.06 -22.33 2.63
CA GLY A 132 -9.47 -22.51 2.28
C GLY A 132 -10.23 -21.18 2.19
N PHE A 133 -11.49 -21.25 1.79
CA PHE A 133 -12.36 -20.07 1.64
C PHE A 133 -12.41 -19.18 2.89
N ALA A 134 -12.66 -19.77 4.06
CA ALA A 134 -12.76 -19.04 5.32
C ALA A 134 -11.46 -18.30 5.68
N ALA A 135 -10.31 -18.95 5.47
CA ALA A 135 -9.01 -18.34 5.74
C ALA A 135 -8.73 -17.16 4.79
N ARG A 136 -9.04 -17.30 3.49
CA ARG A 136 -8.95 -16.21 2.51
C ARG A 136 -9.87 -15.04 2.89
N ALA A 137 -11.13 -15.32 3.21
CA ALA A 137 -12.08 -14.30 3.62
C ALA A 137 -11.62 -13.58 4.90
N GLY A 138 -11.12 -14.31 5.91
CA GLY A 138 -10.58 -13.71 7.13
C GLY A 138 -9.38 -12.80 6.89
N VAL A 139 -8.46 -13.22 6.02
CA VAL A 139 -7.28 -12.41 5.65
C VAL A 139 -7.68 -11.20 4.82
N GLY A 140 -8.63 -11.36 3.89
CA GLY A 140 -9.23 -10.23 3.17
C GLY A 140 -9.87 -9.24 4.14
N ALA A 141 -10.68 -9.72 5.08
CA ALA A 141 -11.33 -8.88 6.08
C ALA A 141 -10.33 -8.13 6.97
N ALA A 142 -9.32 -8.83 7.48
CA ALA A 142 -8.25 -8.22 8.27
C ALA A 142 -7.48 -7.17 7.45
N THR A 143 -7.21 -7.45 6.17
CA THR A 143 -6.56 -6.50 5.26
C THR A 143 -7.43 -5.28 4.99
N GLY A 144 -8.74 -5.44 4.85
CA GLY A 144 -9.67 -4.33 4.69
C GLY A 144 -9.70 -3.42 5.91
N ILE A 145 -9.81 -3.99 7.12
CA ILE A 145 -9.80 -3.21 8.37
C ILE A 145 -8.46 -2.49 8.55
N LEU A 146 -7.35 -3.23 8.49
CA LEU A 146 -6.03 -2.67 8.72
C LEU A 146 -5.66 -1.66 7.63
N GLY A 147 -5.93 -2.00 6.38
CA GLY A 147 -5.66 -1.15 5.23
C GLY A 147 -6.54 0.10 5.19
N GLY A 148 -7.81 0.00 5.59
CA GLY A 148 -8.68 1.17 5.75
C GLY A 148 -8.21 2.10 6.86
N LEU A 149 -7.71 1.54 7.97
CA LEU A 149 -7.19 2.30 9.12
C LEU A 149 -5.83 2.96 8.83
N THR A 150 -4.94 2.28 8.11
CA THR A 150 -3.51 2.66 8.00
C THR A 150 -3.05 2.99 6.59
N GLY A 151 -3.84 2.69 5.56
CA GLY A 151 -3.41 2.71 4.15
C GLY A 151 -2.55 1.52 3.74
N LEU A 152 -2.20 0.63 4.66
CA LEU A 152 -1.29 -0.48 4.42
C LEU A 152 -2.05 -1.74 3.97
N MET A 153 -2.22 -1.91 2.66
CA MET A 153 -2.89 -3.08 2.07
C MET A 153 -1.96 -4.31 1.93
N GLY A 154 -0.65 -4.08 1.92
CA GLY A 154 0.41 -5.09 1.70
C GLY A 154 0.70 -6.08 2.84
N PRO A 155 0.79 -5.64 4.12
CA PRO A 155 1.22 -6.45 5.26
C PRO A 155 0.63 -7.84 5.38
N ILE A 156 -0.70 -7.91 5.50
CA ILE A 156 -1.38 -9.17 5.82
C ILE A 156 -1.34 -10.11 4.61
N VAL A 157 -1.47 -9.56 3.41
CA VAL A 157 -1.41 -10.28 2.14
C VAL A 157 -0.05 -10.92 1.90
N ILE A 158 1.04 -10.21 2.17
CA ILE A 158 2.38 -10.73 1.89
C ILE A 158 2.78 -11.84 2.86
N LEU A 159 2.38 -11.72 4.13
CA LEU A 159 2.63 -12.74 5.15
C LEU A 159 1.77 -13.99 4.92
N PHE A 160 0.52 -13.79 4.52
CA PHE A 160 -0.39 -14.87 4.17
C PHE A 160 -0.11 -15.50 2.80
N ASN A 161 0.73 -14.84 2.00
CA ASN A 161 1.24 -15.33 0.72
C ASN A 161 0.12 -15.79 -0.21
N LEU A 162 -0.58 -14.83 -0.82
CA LEU A 162 -1.80 -15.03 -1.61
C LEU A 162 -1.61 -16.10 -2.71
N GLY A 163 -2.04 -17.33 -2.43
CA GLY A 163 -1.83 -18.49 -3.30
C GLY A 163 -0.72 -19.45 -2.85
N ALA A 164 -0.40 -19.53 -1.56
CA ALA A 164 0.48 -20.55 -1.01
C ALA A 164 0.17 -21.94 -1.61
N GLY A 165 1.15 -22.57 -2.24
CA GLY A 165 1.01 -23.82 -2.99
C GLY A 165 0.67 -23.68 -4.49
N ASN A 166 0.61 -22.46 -5.03
CA ASN A 166 0.58 -22.18 -6.47
C ASN A 166 2.00 -21.89 -7.01
N ARG A 167 2.13 -21.77 -8.34
CA ARG A 167 3.36 -21.32 -8.99
C ARG A 167 3.65 -19.85 -8.64
N ALA A 168 4.93 -19.48 -8.61
CA ALA A 168 5.37 -18.14 -8.19
C ALA A 168 4.81 -16.99 -9.07
N ASP A 169 4.57 -17.26 -10.35
CA ASP A 169 3.92 -16.35 -11.30
C ASP A 169 2.47 -16.04 -10.89
N VAL A 170 1.68 -17.06 -10.53
CA VAL A 170 0.29 -16.93 -10.06
C VAL A 170 0.24 -16.17 -8.73
N MET A 171 1.13 -16.46 -7.80
CA MET A 171 1.16 -15.81 -6.48
C MET A 171 1.46 -14.31 -6.59
N ARG A 172 2.43 -13.96 -7.45
CA ARG A 172 2.75 -12.57 -7.77
C ARG A 172 1.56 -11.88 -8.44
N ALA A 173 0.93 -12.53 -9.41
CA ALA A 173 -0.25 -12.00 -10.09
C ALA A 173 -1.42 -11.76 -9.12
N ASN A 174 -1.73 -12.70 -8.24
CA ASN A 174 -2.79 -12.59 -7.22
C ASN A 174 -2.55 -11.41 -6.27
N THR A 175 -1.32 -11.31 -5.75
CA THR A 175 -0.93 -10.23 -4.83
C THR A 175 -1.06 -8.87 -5.49
N LEU A 176 -0.52 -8.72 -6.69
CA LEU A 176 -0.58 -7.47 -7.45
C LEU A 176 -2.02 -7.08 -7.80
N LEU A 177 -2.83 -8.05 -8.23
CA LEU A 177 -4.23 -7.83 -8.57
C LEU A 177 -5.04 -7.42 -7.33
N PHE A 178 -4.86 -8.13 -6.21
CA PHE A 178 -5.47 -7.80 -4.93
C PHE A 178 -5.12 -6.39 -4.49
N LEU A 179 -3.82 -6.07 -4.37
CA LEU A 179 -3.34 -4.78 -3.87
C LEU A 179 -3.80 -3.62 -4.74
N THR A 180 -3.76 -3.80 -6.06
CA THR A 180 -4.19 -2.75 -7.00
C THR A 180 -5.69 -2.49 -6.88
N ILE A 181 -6.52 -3.54 -6.89
CA ILE A 181 -7.97 -3.37 -6.84
C ILE A 181 -8.41 -2.78 -5.50
N ILE A 182 -7.93 -3.32 -4.37
CA ILE A 182 -8.39 -2.86 -3.05
C ILE A 182 -7.98 -1.41 -2.76
N THR A 183 -6.79 -1.00 -3.21
CA THR A 183 -6.31 0.39 -3.06
C THR A 183 -7.22 1.36 -3.80
N ILE A 184 -7.70 0.98 -4.99
CA ILE A 184 -8.63 1.82 -5.77
C ILE A 184 -10.02 1.81 -5.15
N LEU A 185 -10.50 0.66 -4.66
CA LEU A 185 -11.81 0.52 -4.04
C LEU A 185 -11.94 1.29 -2.72
N VAL A 186 -10.84 1.65 -2.07
CA VAL A 186 -10.85 2.51 -0.87
C VAL A 186 -11.26 3.95 -1.20
N LEU A 187 -10.93 4.49 -2.37
CA LEU A 187 -11.26 5.88 -2.74
C LEU A 187 -12.77 6.20 -2.65
N PRO A 188 -13.69 5.43 -3.27
CA PRO A 188 -15.12 5.70 -3.16
C PRO A 188 -15.63 5.51 -1.71
N GLN A 189 -15.03 4.61 -0.93
CA GLN A 189 -15.38 4.42 0.48
C GLN A 189 -14.98 5.64 1.32
N MET A 190 -13.79 6.20 1.10
CA MET A 190 -13.35 7.45 1.73
C MET A 190 -14.23 8.63 1.31
N ALA A 191 -14.62 8.70 0.03
CA ALA A 191 -15.53 9.72 -0.46
C ALA A 191 -16.89 9.66 0.25
N PHE A 192 -17.47 8.45 0.38
CA PHE A 192 -18.74 8.24 1.07
C PHE A 192 -18.69 8.64 2.55
N GLN A 193 -17.54 8.43 3.22
CA GLN A 193 -17.35 8.83 4.60
C GLN A 193 -16.91 10.29 4.79
N GLY A 194 -16.79 11.07 3.70
CA GLY A 194 -16.43 12.50 3.74
C GLY A 194 -14.93 12.76 3.98
N MET A 195 -14.07 11.76 3.79
CA MET A 195 -12.62 11.83 4.05
C MET A 195 -11.80 12.14 2.79
N LEU A 196 -12.44 12.20 1.63
CA LEU A 196 -11.78 12.51 0.35
C LEU A 196 -11.87 14.01 0.06
N SER A 197 -10.79 14.74 0.33
CA SER A 197 -10.70 16.17 0.02
C SER A 197 -10.25 16.43 -1.42
N VAL A 198 -10.66 17.57 -2.00
CA VAL A 198 -10.23 17.98 -3.35
C VAL A 198 -8.71 18.19 -3.42
N SER A 199 -8.10 18.67 -2.33
CA SER A 199 -6.64 18.82 -2.24
C SER A 199 -5.92 17.47 -2.27
N ALA A 200 -6.50 16.41 -1.69
CA ALA A 200 -5.91 15.06 -1.75
C ALA A 200 -5.95 14.51 -3.19
N LEU A 201 -7.00 14.85 -3.94
CA LEU A 201 -7.10 14.50 -5.36
C LEU A 201 -5.98 15.19 -6.17
N TRP A 202 -5.77 16.48 -5.98
CA TRP A 202 -4.68 17.19 -6.67
C TRP A 202 -3.30 16.66 -6.32
N LEU A 203 -3.05 16.38 -5.04
CA LEU A 203 -1.78 15.76 -4.63
C LEU A 203 -1.61 14.37 -5.26
N GLY A 204 -2.66 13.55 -5.27
CA GLY A 204 -2.63 12.23 -5.89
C GLY A 204 -2.40 12.28 -7.41
N VAL A 205 -2.99 13.26 -8.11
CA VAL A 205 -2.73 13.52 -9.54
C VAL A 205 -1.27 13.93 -9.77
N LEU A 206 -0.71 14.79 -8.92
CA LEU A 206 0.69 15.20 -9.00
C LEU A 206 1.66 14.05 -8.71
N MET A 207 1.31 13.18 -7.75
CA MET A 207 2.07 11.98 -7.39
C MET A 207 2.00 10.89 -8.46
N MET A 208 0.92 10.83 -9.25
CA MET A 208 0.71 9.78 -10.25
C MET A 208 1.84 9.64 -11.27
N PRO A 209 2.32 10.70 -11.97
CA PRO A 209 3.45 10.58 -12.90
C PRO A 209 4.73 10.18 -12.18
N VAL A 210 4.97 10.70 -10.96
CA VAL A 210 6.15 10.38 -10.15
C VAL A 210 6.16 8.90 -9.77
N TYR A 211 5.03 8.38 -9.28
CA TYR A 211 4.86 6.98 -8.94
C TYR A 211 4.99 6.07 -10.17
N ALA A 212 4.45 6.49 -11.32
CA ALA A 212 4.54 5.75 -12.57
C ALA A 212 5.98 5.65 -13.09
N ILE A 213 6.72 6.76 -13.07
CA ILE A 213 8.13 6.81 -13.45
C ILE A 213 8.95 5.94 -12.49
N GLY A 214 8.77 6.13 -11.18
CA GLY A 214 9.45 5.31 -10.16
C GLY A 214 9.20 3.82 -10.38
N THR A 215 7.95 3.42 -10.59
CA THR A 215 7.58 2.02 -10.86
C THR A 215 8.25 1.48 -12.12
N ARG A 216 8.29 2.25 -13.21
CA ARG A 216 8.98 1.83 -14.44
C ARG A 216 10.49 1.73 -14.27
N CYS A 217 11.10 2.68 -13.57
CA CYS A 217 12.53 2.62 -13.25
C CYS A 217 12.85 1.39 -12.40
N GLY A 218 12.05 1.10 -11.36
CA GLY A 218 12.20 -0.10 -10.55
C GLY A 218 12.07 -1.38 -11.38
N GLN A 219 11.08 -1.46 -12.27
CA GLN A 219 10.93 -2.60 -13.17
C GLN A 219 12.11 -2.78 -14.13
N ALA A 220 12.66 -1.69 -14.66
CA ALA A 220 13.81 -1.73 -15.56
C ALA A 220 15.12 -2.09 -14.84
N LEU A 221 15.26 -1.70 -13.57
CA LEU A 221 16.38 -2.05 -12.71
C LEU A 221 16.32 -3.50 -12.20
N PHE A 222 15.17 -4.16 -12.26
CA PHE A 222 14.99 -5.49 -11.71
C PHE A 222 15.73 -6.55 -12.54
N ASP A 223 16.77 -7.11 -11.94
CA ASP A 223 17.47 -8.29 -12.45
C ASP A 223 17.23 -9.49 -11.51
N PRO A 224 16.63 -10.60 -12.00
CA PRO A 224 16.40 -11.81 -11.20
C PRO A 224 17.65 -12.35 -10.47
N ALA A 225 18.85 -12.10 -10.99
CA ALA A 225 20.10 -12.54 -10.37
C ALA A 225 20.35 -11.89 -8.99
N TYR A 226 19.81 -10.70 -8.75
CA TYR A 226 20.04 -9.93 -7.52
C TYR A 226 18.81 -9.87 -6.60
N ASP A 227 17.84 -10.77 -6.76
CA ASP A 227 16.57 -10.81 -5.99
C ASP A 227 16.78 -10.75 -4.45
N VAL A 228 17.83 -11.39 -3.94
CA VAL A 228 18.19 -11.34 -2.51
C VAL A 228 18.65 -9.95 -2.08
N LEU A 229 19.50 -9.29 -2.89
CA LEU A 229 19.99 -7.94 -2.62
C LEU A 229 18.84 -6.94 -2.62
N TYR A 230 17.96 -7.01 -3.62
CA TYR A 230 16.79 -6.15 -3.71
C TYR A 230 15.87 -6.28 -2.51
N ARG A 231 15.61 -7.50 -2.03
CA ARG A 231 14.83 -7.70 -0.80
C ARG A 231 15.52 -7.11 0.42
N ARG A 232 16.84 -7.27 0.57
CA ARG A 232 17.60 -6.68 1.69
C ARG A 232 17.55 -5.16 1.68
N VAL A 233 17.71 -4.54 0.51
CA VAL A 233 17.61 -3.08 0.36
C VAL A 233 16.20 -2.60 0.70
N ALA A 234 15.16 -3.28 0.19
CA ALA A 234 13.77 -2.95 0.53
C ALA A 234 13.51 -3.07 2.04
N TYR A 235 14.00 -4.12 2.69
CA TYR A 235 13.88 -4.29 4.15
C TYR A 235 14.59 -3.20 4.93
N GLY A 236 15.80 -2.80 4.53
CA GLY A 236 16.52 -1.67 5.14
C GLY A 236 15.74 -0.36 5.03
N ILE A 237 15.17 -0.07 3.86
CA ILE A 237 14.38 1.14 3.64
C ILE A 237 13.08 1.10 4.44
N ILE A 238 12.39 -0.04 4.48
CA ILE A 238 11.18 -0.24 5.29
C ILE A 238 11.50 -0.08 6.78
N ALA A 239 12.65 -0.58 7.25
CA ALA A 239 13.09 -0.42 8.64
C ALA A 239 13.28 1.05 8.99
N LEU A 240 14.04 1.77 8.16
CA LEU A 240 14.28 3.20 8.33
C LEU A 240 12.96 3.99 8.29
N ALA A 241 12.10 3.71 7.33
CA ALA A 241 10.79 4.35 7.21
C ALA A 241 9.92 4.10 8.45
N GLY A 242 9.85 2.86 8.93
CA GLY A 242 9.10 2.49 10.13
C GLY A 242 9.60 3.16 11.40
N VAL A 243 10.93 3.26 11.59
CA VAL A 243 11.53 3.92 12.75
C VAL A 243 11.34 5.44 12.71
N MET A 244 11.49 6.04 11.53
CA MET A 244 11.28 7.48 11.33
C MET A 244 9.80 7.88 11.49
N GLY A 245 8.88 6.99 11.15
CA GLY A 245 7.43 7.21 11.29
C GLY A 245 6.87 6.99 12.70
N LEU A 246 7.71 6.62 13.68
CA LEU A 246 7.26 6.54 15.07
C LEU A 246 6.90 7.94 15.60
N PRO A 247 5.80 8.10 16.36
CA PRO A 247 5.40 9.40 16.91
C PRO A 247 6.31 9.90 18.04
N VAL A 248 7.43 9.23 18.32
CA VAL A 248 8.41 9.65 19.35
C VAL A 248 9.23 10.89 18.94
N TRP A 249 9.11 11.32 17.68
CA TRP A 249 9.86 12.44 17.11
C TRP A 249 9.04 13.73 16.93
N GLN A 250 7.76 13.72 17.35
CA GLN A 250 6.79 14.80 17.20
C GLN A 250 6.41 15.39 18.56
#